data_AF-A0A229RLK8-F1
#
_entry.id   AF-A0A229RLK8-F1
#
_cell.length_a   1.000
_cell.length_b   1.000
_cell.length_c   1.000
_cell.angle_alpha   90.00
_cell.angle_beta   90.00
_cell.angle_gamma   90.00
#
_symmetry.space_group_name_H-M   'P 1'
#
loop_
_entity.id
_entity.type
_entity.pdbx_description
1 polymer ?
#
loop_
_entity_poly.entity_id
_entity_poly.type
_entity_poly.pdbx_seq_one_letter_code
_entity_poly.pdbx_strand_id
1 'polypeptide(L)'
;MAPTSLPLSPQLQTCVERYAKSLVVPSKLMALHPRKRGNPGNAGALAPAISLGVISAFEGFTEDFLATALYLQGQSFGQIAQKVNINNPDIDTAETLVVNNFHHLKAAIGVGVSVDIRKIPTHPGKQGWTQHNLNWVTLKQEAAGWMQVRHCLTHGLVTGAGTEVWPGPVKQGKPPASTVLRPKANGQHSLNLYGAISCARVYFTGAQHLADLVATTLNQQLDWRGCPEFPLIANPA
;
A
#
# COMPACT_ATOMS: atom_id res chain seq x y z
N MET A 1 -43.62 3.68 -22.36
CA MET A 1 -42.21 3.29 -22.59
C MET A 1 -41.48 3.42 -21.28
N ALA A 2 -41.13 2.30 -20.64
CA ALA A 2 -40.29 2.34 -19.45
C ALA A 2 -38.86 2.69 -19.88
N PRO A 3 -38.13 3.55 -19.15
CA PRO A 3 -36.72 3.75 -19.41
C PRO A 3 -36.02 2.42 -19.11
N THR A 4 -35.46 1.80 -20.14
CA THR A 4 -34.46 0.75 -19.99
C THR A 4 -33.26 1.37 -19.30
N SER A 5 -33.21 1.31 -17.97
CA SER A 5 -31.97 1.49 -17.25
C SER A 5 -31.04 0.37 -17.72
N LEU A 6 -30.14 0.70 -18.65
CA LEU A 6 -28.99 -0.15 -18.94
C LEU A 6 -28.38 -0.57 -17.60
N PRO A 7 -28.06 -1.86 -17.38
CA PRO A 7 -27.29 -2.23 -16.21
C PRO A 7 -26.03 -1.37 -16.24
N LEU A 8 -25.79 -0.60 -15.17
CA LEU A 8 -24.62 0.27 -15.01
C LEU A 8 -23.38 -0.56 -15.38
N SER A 9 -22.81 -0.32 -16.56
CA SER A 9 -21.59 -0.99 -16.97
C SER A 9 -20.54 -0.71 -15.89
N PRO A 10 -19.89 -1.73 -15.33
CA PRO A 10 -18.93 -1.52 -14.24
C PRO A 10 -17.79 -0.63 -14.74
N GLN A 11 -17.42 0.36 -13.95
CA GLN A 11 -16.39 1.33 -14.28
C GLN A 11 -15.19 1.16 -13.35
N LEU A 12 -13.98 1.23 -13.91
CA LEU A 12 -12.75 1.18 -13.12
C LEU A 12 -12.67 2.33 -12.10
N GLN A 13 -13.27 3.48 -12.41
CA GLN A 13 -13.35 4.61 -11.48
C GLN A 13 -14.07 4.24 -10.16
N THR A 14 -15.09 3.38 -10.21
CA THR A 14 -15.80 2.93 -9.00
C THR A 14 -14.86 2.19 -8.04
N CYS A 15 -13.88 1.44 -8.56
CA CYS A 15 -12.87 0.77 -7.75
C CYS A 15 -11.92 1.78 -7.09
N VAL A 16 -11.51 2.83 -7.82
CA VAL A 16 -10.69 3.93 -7.29
C VAL A 16 -11.43 4.67 -6.17
N GLU A 17 -12.72 4.95 -6.35
CA GLU A 17 -13.55 5.61 -5.33
C GLU A 17 -13.71 4.75 -4.07
N ARG A 18 -13.89 3.43 -4.20
CA ARG A 18 -13.93 2.52 -3.06
C ARG A 18 -12.58 2.47 -2.34
N TYR A 19 -11.49 2.42 -3.09
CA TYR A 19 -10.15 2.51 -2.52
C TYR A 19 -9.92 3.82 -1.77
N ALA A 20 -10.28 4.95 -2.37
CA ALA A 20 -10.24 6.27 -1.73
C ALA A 20 -11.03 6.29 -0.42
N LYS A 21 -12.25 5.75 -0.41
CA LYS A 21 -13.08 5.63 0.82
C LYS A 21 -12.40 4.78 1.89
N SER A 22 -11.78 3.66 1.51
CA SER A 22 -11.05 2.80 2.46
C SER A 22 -9.82 3.48 3.07
N LEU A 23 -9.18 4.39 2.34
CA LEU A 23 -8.03 5.17 2.83
C LEU A 23 -8.42 6.33 3.79
N VAL A 24 -9.70 6.68 3.89
CA VAL A 24 -10.16 7.78 4.78
C VAL A 24 -9.84 7.48 6.24
N VAL A 25 -10.09 6.26 6.72
CA VAL A 25 -9.83 5.90 8.12
C VAL A 25 -8.33 5.97 8.46
N PRO A 26 -7.42 5.34 7.70
CA PRO A 26 -5.98 5.52 7.88
C PRO A 26 -5.55 7.00 7.89
N SER A 27 -6.08 7.82 6.98
CA SER A 27 -5.78 9.25 6.94
C SER A 27 -6.24 10.00 8.20
N LYS A 28 -7.44 9.69 8.71
CA LYS A 28 -7.94 10.27 9.97
C LYS A 28 -7.12 9.83 11.18
N LEU A 29 -6.70 8.57 11.26
CA LEU A 29 -5.84 8.08 12.34
C LEU A 29 -4.51 8.83 12.39
N MET A 30 -3.93 9.18 11.24
CA MET A 30 -2.72 10.01 11.17
C MET A 30 -2.95 11.40 11.79
N ALA A 31 -4.14 12.00 11.62
CA ALA A 31 -4.48 13.29 12.19
C ALA A 31 -4.61 13.25 13.73
N LEU A 32 -4.88 12.09 14.32
CA LEU A 32 -5.02 11.92 15.77
C LEU A 32 -3.68 11.79 16.51
N HIS A 33 -2.57 11.59 15.80
CA HIS A 33 -1.29 11.36 16.47
C HIS A 33 -0.78 12.67 17.12
N PRO A 34 -0.51 12.69 18.45
CA PRO A 34 0.11 13.82 19.11
C PRO A 34 1.55 13.87 18.63
N ARG A 35 1.86 14.74 17.67
CA ARG A 35 3.18 14.81 17.01
C ARG A 35 4.31 15.31 17.92
N LYS A 36 4.15 15.21 19.25
CA LYS A 36 5.13 15.62 20.25
C LYS A 36 6.27 14.62 20.31
N ARG A 37 7.47 15.12 20.58
CA ARG A 37 8.65 14.29 20.84
C ARG A 37 8.48 13.56 22.18
N GLY A 38 8.72 12.26 22.22
CA GLY A 38 8.67 11.46 23.44
C GLY A 38 7.94 10.12 23.28
N ASN A 39 7.51 9.54 24.39
CA ASN A 39 6.69 8.34 24.41
C ASN A 39 5.27 8.67 23.88
N PRO A 40 4.78 8.01 22.82
CA PRO A 40 3.45 8.29 22.28
C PRO A 40 2.31 7.77 23.18
N GLY A 41 2.60 6.97 24.21
CA GLY A 41 1.58 6.31 25.03
C GLY A 41 0.62 5.51 24.15
N ASN A 42 -0.69 5.66 24.39
CA ASN A 42 -1.73 4.98 23.59
C ASN A 42 -1.72 5.39 22.11
N ALA A 43 -1.16 6.55 21.75
CA ALA A 43 -1.05 6.96 20.35
C ALA A 43 -0.06 6.10 19.54
N GLY A 44 0.76 5.28 20.21
CA GLY A 44 1.61 4.28 19.56
C GLY A 44 0.81 3.28 18.72
N ALA A 45 -0.47 3.04 19.06
CA ALA A 45 -1.36 2.16 18.32
C ALA A 45 -1.81 2.72 16.95
N LEU A 46 -1.62 4.01 16.69
CA LEU A 46 -2.06 4.62 15.42
C LEU A 46 -1.22 4.13 14.24
N ALA A 47 0.09 3.99 14.40
CA ALA A 47 0.98 3.56 13.32
C ALA A 47 0.65 2.14 12.79
N PRO A 48 0.51 1.10 13.64
CA PRO A 48 0.08 -0.23 13.17
C PRO A 48 -1.32 -0.20 12.55
N ALA A 49 -2.27 0.55 13.12
CA ALA A 49 -3.62 0.66 12.58
C ALA A 49 -3.66 1.31 11.19
N ILE A 50 -2.86 2.36 10.97
CA ILE A 50 -2.70 3.00 9.64
C ILE A 50 -2.09 2.01 8.65
N SER A 51 -0.98 1.35 9.00
CA SER A 51 -0.32 0.39 8.11
C SER A 51 -1.24 -0.77 7.72
N LEU A 52 -1.96 -1.36 8.68
CA LEU A 52 -2.93 -2.42 8.39
C LEU A 52 -4.06 -1.93 7.50
N GLY A 53 -4.66 -0.77 7.82
CA GLY A 53 -5.77 -0.24 7.03
C GLY A 53 -5.38 0.11 5.59
N VAL A 54 -4.18 0.65 5.36
CA VAL A 54 -3.64 0.91 4.01
C VAL A 54 -3.46 -0.39 3.23
N ILE A 55 -2.83 -1.40 3.84
CA ILE A 55 -2.50 -2.65 3.16
C ILE A 55 -3.80 -3.41 2.84
N SER A 56 -4.73 -3.50 3.78
CA SER A 56 -6.05 -4.11 3.52
C SER A 56 -6.84 -3.37 2.44
N ALA A 57 -6.78 -2.03 2.41
CA ALA A 57 -7.39 -1.25 1.33
C ALA A 57 -6.79 -1.59 -0.03
N PHE A 58 -5.46 -1.75 -0.11
CA PHE A 58 -4.76 -2.14 -1.34
C PHE A 58 -5.12 -3.57 -1.78
N GLU A 59 -5.20 -4.51 -0.83
CA GLU A 59 -5.57 -5.90 -1.10
C GLU A 59 -6.95 -5.96 -1.77
N GLY A 60 -7.96 -5.32 -1.16
CA GLY A 60 -9.31 -5.27 -1.73
C GLY A 60 -9.39 -4.49 -3.05
N PHE A 61 -8.62 -3.41 -3.19
CA PHE A 61 -8.55 -2.66 -4.45
C PHE A 61 -7.99 -3.52 -5.59
N THR A 62 -6.92 -4.26 -5.34
CA THR A 62 -6.28 -5.11 -6.37
C THR A 62 -7.26 -6.16 -6.90
N GLU A 63 -8.02 -6.79 -5.99
CA GLU A 63 -9.05 -7.76 -6.34
C GLU A 63 -10.19 -7.13 -7.16
N ASP A 64 -10.84 -6.09 -6.61
CA ASP A 64 -11.99 -5.43 -7.25
C ASP A 64 -11.63 -4.80 -8.61
N PHE A 65 -10.48 -4.13 -8.67
CA PHE A 65 -10.01 -3.47 -9.89
C PHE A 65 -9.66 -4.47 -10.98
N LEU A 66 -8.91 -5.53 -10.66
CA LEU A 66 -8.56 -6.54 -11.65
C LEU A 66 -9.79 -7.31 -12.13
N ALA A 67 -10.70 -7.67 -11.22
CA ALA A 67 -11.95 -8.32 -11.59
C ALA A 67 -12.78 -7.45 -12.56
N THR A 68 -12.88 -6.15 -12.28
CA THR A 68 -13.57 -5.18 -13.15
C THR A 68 -12.87 -5.03 -14.49
N ALA A 69 -11.53 -4.94 -14.51
CA ALA A 69 -10.75 -4.84 -15.73
C ALA A 69 -10.91 -6.08 -16.64
N LEU A 70 -10.88 -7.28 -16.06
CA LEU A 70 -11.08 -8.53 -16.79
C LEU A 70 -12.52 -8.67 -17.33
N TYR A 71 -13.51 -8.20 -16.56
CA TYR A 71 -14.89 -8.12 -17.04
C TYR A 71 -15.02 -7.20 -18.25
N LEU A 72 -14.38 -6.02 -18.22
CA LEU A 72 -14.35 -5.08 -19.34
C LEU A 72 -13.61 -5.64 -20.57
N GLN A 73 -12.69 -6.59 -20.40
CA GLN A 73 -12.09 -7.36 -21.50
C GLN A 73 -13.02 -8.47 -22.04
N GLY A 74 -14.24 -8.61 -21.50
CA GLY A 74 -15.20 -9.63 -21.92
C GLY A 74 -14.98 -11.02 -21.32
N GLN A 75 -14.18 -11.14 -20.25
CA GLN A 75 -13.99 -12.42 -19.57
C GLN A 75 -15.24 -12.81 -18.78
N SER A 76 -15.53 -14.12 -18.74
CA SER A 76 -16.65 -14.64 -17.96
C SER A 76 -16.32 -14.63 -16.46
N PHE A 77 -17.35 -14.65 -15.60
CA PHE A 77 -17.15 -14.70 -14.15
C PHE A 77 -16.31 -15.91 -13.69
N GLY A 78 -16.41 -17.05 -14.38
CA GLY A 78 -15.58 -18.22 -14.09
C GLY A 78 -14.10 -17.96 -14.40
N GLN A 79 -13.78 -17.32 -15.52
CA GLN A 79 -12.41 -16.94 -15.88
C GLN A 79 -11.85 -15.89 -14.92
N ILE A 80 -12.68 -14.92 -14.51
CA ILE A 80 -12.31 -13.89 -13.54
C ILE A 80 -12.00 -14.55 -12.18
N ALA A 81 -12.88 -15.40 -11.66
CA ALA A 81 -12.68 -16.07 -10.37
C ALA A 81 -11.37 -16.89 -10.34
N GLN A 82 -11.01 -17.54 -11.46
CA GLN A 82 -9.74 -18.28 -11.57
C GLN A 82 -8.51 -17.37 -11.51
N LYS A 83 -8.62 -16.13 -12.01
CA LYS A 83 -7.50 -15.18 -12.12
C LYS A 83 -7.35 -14.27 -10.92
N VAL A 84 -8.43 -14.00 -10.19
CA VAL A 84 -8.45 -13.02 -9.09
C VAL A 84 -8.58 -13.69 -7.71
N ASN A 85 -8.51 -15.03 -7.62
CA ASN A 85 -8.37 -15.73 -6.34
C ASN A 85 -6.96 -15.54 -5.74
N ILE A 86 -6.73 -14.38 -5.11
CA ILE A 86 -5.41 -13.91 -4.69
C ILE A 86 -5.40 -13.70 -3.17
N ASN A 87 -4.36 -14.20 -2.50
CA ASN A 87 -4.19 -14.06 -1.06
C ASN A 87 -3.10 -13.04 -0.72
N ASN A 88 -3.48 -11.98 0.01
CA ASN A 88 -2.59 -10.93 0.51
C ASN A 88 -1.65 -10.34 -0.59
N PRO A 89 -2.19 -9.82 -1.72
CA PRO A 89 -1.35 -9.28 -2.78
C PRO A 89 -0.51 -8.09 -2.29
N ASP A 90 0.78 -8.12 -2.59
CA ASP A 90 1.65 -6.94 -2.59
C ASP A 90 1.73 -6.34 -4.00
N ILE A 91 2.51 -5.26 -4.16
CA ILE A 91 2.66 -4.57 -5.45
C ILE A 91 3.30 -5.48 -6.52
N ASP A 92 4.21 -6.37 -6.13
CA ASP A 92 4.83 -7.34 -7.04
C ASP A 92 3.84 -8.40 -7.53
N THR A 93 2.95 -8.83 -6.63
CA THR A 93 1.82 -9.71 -6.96
C THR A 93 0.86 -9.03 -7.93
N ALA A 94 0.49 -7.77 -7.65
CA ALA A 94 -0.37 -6.97 -8.52
C ALA A 94 0.26 -6.74 -9.90
N GLU A 95 1.55 -6.41 -9.98
CA GLU A 95 2.29 -6.30 -11.24
C GLU A 95 2.24 -7.62 -12.02
N THR A 96 2.53 -8.74 -11.36
CA THR A 96 2.51 -10.06 -12.01
C THR A 96 1.15 -10.37 -12.61
N LEU A 97 0.06 -10.05 -11.90
CA LEU A 97 -1.29 -10.22 -12.38
C LEU A 97 -1.62 -9.31 -13.57
N VAL A 98 -1.18 -8.06 -13.54
CA VAL A 98 -1.32 -7.13 -14.67
C VAL A 98 -0.55 -7.65 -15.89
N VAL A 99 0.73 -8.03 -15.72
CA VAL A 99 1.55 -8.56 -16.81
C VAL A 99 0.92 -9.82 -17.40
N ASN A 100 0.34 -10.70 -16.59
CA ASN A 100 -0.28 -11.94 -17.07
C ASN A 100 -1.60 -11.73 -17.83
N ASN A 101 -2.26 -10.59 -17.68
CA ASN A 101 -3.55 -10.30 -18.32
C ASN A 101 -3.49 -9.17 -19.37
N PHE A 102 -2.41 -8.38 -19.32
CA PHE A 102 -2.13 -7.22 -20.17
C PHE A 102 -0.65 -7.24 -20.58
N HIS A 103 -0.20 -8.31 -21.22
CA HIS A 103 1.22 -8.58 -21.50
C HIS A 103 1.96 -7.43 -22.19
N HIS A 104 1.30 -6.68 -23.07
CA HIS A 104 1.87 -5.52 -23.75
C HIS A 104 2.27 -4.38 -22.82
N LEU A 105 1.71 -4.32 -21.60
CA LEU A 105 2.05 -3.30 -20.59
C LEU A 105 3.40 -3.55 -19.91
N LYS A 106 4.01 -4.74 -20.05
CA LYS A 106 5.25 -5.10 -19.32
C LYS A 106 6.36 -4.06 -19.45
N ALA A 107 6.55 -3.47 -20.63
CA ALA A 107 7.58 -2.47 -20.87
C ALA A 107 7.26 -1.08 -20.26
N ALA A 108 5.98 -0.79 -20.01
CA ALA A 108 5.53 0.49 -19.44
C ALA A 108 5.49 0.47 -17.91
N ILE A 109 5.47 -0.71 -17.30
CA ILE A 109 5.44 -0.84 -15.83
C ILE A 109 6.72 -0.27 -15.22
N GLY A 110 6.55 0.60 -14.22
CA GLY A 110 7.62 1.29 -13.52
C GLY A 110 8.19 2.54 -14.21
N VAL A 111 7.84 2.79 -15.47
CA VAL A 111 8.34 3.97 -16.20
C VAL A 111 7.79 5.24 -15.56
N GLY A 112 8.69 6.17 -15.21
CA GLY A 112 8.34 7.47 -14.62
C GLY A 112 7.92 7.41 -13.14
N VAL A 113 7.89 6.23 -12.52
CA VAL A 113 7.51 6.12 -11.10
C VAL A 113 8.62 6.69 -10.21
N SER A 114 8.22 7.66 -9.39
CA SER A 114 9.04 8.25 -8.35
C SER A 114 8.16 8.58 -7.15
N VAL A 115 8.50 8.07 -5.97
CA VAL A 115 7.80 8.43 -4.73
C VAL A 115 8.80 8.77 -3.64
N ASP A 116 8.56 9.90 -3.00
CA ASP A 116 9.28 10.24 -1.78
C ASP A 116 8.68 9.53 -0.59
N ILE A 117 9.53 8.94 0.24
CA ILE A 117 9.20 8.38 1.54
C ILE A 117 10.15 8.91 2.60
N ARG A 118 9.85 8.61 3.88
CA ARG A 118 10.76 8.89 4.99
C ARG A 118 11.31 7.62 5.58
N LYS A 119 12.63 7.52 5.63
CA LYS A 119 13.31 6.50 6.43
C LYS A 119 14.04 7.13 7.60
N ILE A 120 14.17 6.37 8.67
CA ILE A 120 15.10 6.73 9.75
C ILE A 120 16.48 6.23 9.35
N PRO A 121 17.54 7.01 9.60
CA PRO A 121 18.90 6.52 9.48
C PRO A 121 19.08 5.17 10.17
N THR A 122 19.83 4.28 9.53
CA THR A 122 20.09 2.90 9.95
C THR A 122 20.85 2.78 11.29
N HIS A 123 21.43 3.86 11.81
CA HIS A 123 22.19 3.83 13.05
C HIS A 123 21.33 4.12 14.28
N PRO A 124 21.33 3.23 15.30
CA PRO A 124 20.72 3.51 16.60
C PRO A 124 21.23 4.84 17.18
N GLY A 125 20.31 5.66 17.72
CA GLY A 125 20.66 6.92 18.37
C GLY A 125 20.73 8.15 17.45
N LYS A 126 20.81 7.99 16.12
CA LYS A 126 20.67 9.15 15.22
C LYS A 126 19.22 9.65 15.25
N GLN A 127 19.09 10.96 15.48
CA GLN A 127 17.82 11.67 15.39
C GLN A 127 17.69 12.29 14.00
N GLY A 128 16.46 12.37 13.50
CA GLY A 128 16.16 12.91 12.18
C GLY A 128 15.60 11.86 11.22
N TRP A 129 15.03 12.36 10.14
CA TRP A 129 14.46 11.61 9.03
C TRP A 129 15.22 11.97 7.77
N THR A 130 15.52 10.99 6.95
CA THR A 130 16.01 11.22 5.59
C THR A 130 14.88 10.98 4.63
N GLN A 131 14.69 11.91 3.69
CA GLN A 131 13.83 11.69 2.54
C GLN A 131 14.55 10.71 1.61
N HIS A 132 13.85 9.67 1.18
CA HIS A 132 14.33 8.74 0.18
C HIS A 132 13.37 8.75 -0.99
N ASN A 133 13.91 8.88 -2.19
CA ASN A 133 13.16 8.72 -3.41
C ASN A 133 13.22 7.25 -3.85
N LEU A 134 12.06 6.65 -4.09
CA LEU A 134 11.93 5.28 -4.58
C LEU A 134 11.56 5.31 -6.06
N ASN A 135 12.31 4.56 -6.85
CA ASN A 135 11.88 4.13 -8.18
C ASN A 135 11.04 2.85 -8.07
N TRP A 136 10.50 2.36 -9.18
CA TRP A 136 9.64 1.16 -9.19
C TRP A 136 10.25 -0.07 -8.51
N VAL A 137 11.53 -0.38 -8.80
CA VAL A 137 12.21 -1.56 -8.23
C VAL A 137 12.29 -1.46 -6.70
N THR A 138 12.71 -0.31 -6.19
CA THR A 138 12.83 -0.08 -4.75
C THR A 138 11.46 0.06 -4.06
N LEU A 139 10.46 0.60 -4.74
CA LEU A 139 9.07 0.66 -4.28
C LEU A 139 8.49 -0.74 -4.04
N LYS A 140 8.75 -1.71 -4.93
CA LYS A 140 8.33 -3.11 -4.71
C LYS A 140 9.02 -3.76 -3.52
N GLN A 141 10.32 -3.50 -3.34
CA GLN A 141 11.07 -4.01 -2.18
C GLN A 141 10.52 -3.45 -0.86
N GLU A 142 10.18 -2.15 -0.84
CA GLU A 142 9.52 -1.52 0.32
C GLU A 142 8.16 -2.16 0.60
N ALA A 143 7.32 -2.34 -0.42
CA ALA A 143 6.01 -2.98 -0.26
C ALA A 143 6.12 -4.40 0.30
N ALA A 144 7.10 -5.19 -0.16
CA ALA A 144 7.33 -6.53 0.38
C ALA A 144 7.74 -6.50 1.87
N GLY A 145 8.52 -5.49 2.30
CA GLY A 145 8.85 -5.28 3.71
C GLY A 145 7.61 -4.93 4.55
N TRP A 146 6.75 -4.04 4.04
CA TRP A 146 5.47 -3.70 4.68
C TRP A 146 4.50 -4.89 4.74
N MET A 147 4.51 -5.78 3.76
CA MET A 147 3.74 -7.01 3.82
C MET A 147 4.21 -7.93 4.96
N GLN A 148 5.52 -7.96 5.27
CA GLN A 148 6.00 -8.65 6.49
C GLN A 148 5.54 -7.96 7.78
N VAL A 149 5.47 -6.62 7.80
CA VAL A 149 4.90 -5.88 8.95
C VAL A 149 3.44 -6.30 9.16
N ARG A 150 2.63 -6.28 8.10
CA ARG A 150 1.23 -6.73 8.13
C ARG A 150 1.11 -8.16 8.65
N HIS A 151 1.94 -9.08 8.15
CA HIS A 151 1.98 -10.46 8.62
C HIS A 151 2.22 -10.53 10.14
N CYS A 152 3.26 -9.88 10.64
CA CYS A 152 3.61 -9.91 12.07
C CYS A 152 2.48 -9.35 12.95
N LEU A 153 1.87 -8.23 12.53
CA LEU A 153 0.77 -7.60 13.26
C LEU A 153 -0.50 -8.46 13.25
N THR A 154 -0.88 -9.00 12.09
CA THR A 154 -2.14 -9.76 11.92
C THR A 154 -2.11 -11.08 12.71
N HIS A 155 -0.94 -11.70 12.83
CA HIS A 155 -0.76 -12.93 13.60
C HIS A 155 -0.42 -12.69 15.08
N GLY A 156 -0.39 -11.43 15.55
CA GLY A 156 -0.08 -11.11 16.94
C GLY A 156 1.35 -11.47 17.35
N LEU A 157 2.28 -11.55 16.41
CA LEU A 157 3.69 -11.83 16.71
C LEU A 157 4.37 -10.63 17.40
N VAL A 158 3.85 -9.43 17.15
CA VAL A 158 4.22 -8.17 17.79
C VAL A 158 2.98 -7.29 17.90
N THR A 159 2.97 -6.36 18.85
CA THR A 159 1.89 -5.38 18.98
C THR A 159 2.02 -4.23 17.97
N GLY A 160 3.27 -3.87 17.61
CA GLY A 160 3.59 -2.70 16.80
C GLY A 160 3.41 -1.36 17.50
N ALA A 161 2.86 -1.33 18.71
CA ALA A 161 2.61 -0.11 19.48
C ALA A 161 3.87 0.40 20.21
N GLY A 162 4.89 -0.46 20.34
CA GLY A 162 6.13 -0.19 21.06
C GLY A 162 7.38 -0.55 20.27
N THR A 163 8.49 -0.64 21.02
CA THR A 163 9.76 -1.18 20.50
C THR A 163 9.81 -2.66 20.84
N GLU A 164 9.95 -3.51 19.83
CA GLU A 164 9.82 -4.96 19.94
C GLU A 164 10.85 -5.67 19.05
N VAL A 165 11.07 -6.97 19.28
CA VAL A 165 11.84 -7.79 18.34
C VAL A 165 10.87 -8.28 17.25
N TRP A 166 11.16 -7.93 16.00
CA TRP A 166 10.32 -8.32 14.87
C TRP A 166 10.86 -9.62 14.26
N PRO A 167 10.03 -10.66 14.10
CA PRO A 167 10.46 -11.92 13.50
C PRO A 167 11.00 -11.74 12.06
N GLY A 168 11.85 -12.67 11.67
CA GLY A 168 12.29 -12.80 10.27
C GLY A 168 11.15 -13.20 9.33
N PRO A 169 11.37 -13.10 8.01
CA PRO A 169 10.35 -13.42 7.03
C PRO A 169 10.03 -14.92 7.04
N VAL A 170 8.75 -15.26 6.86
CA VAL A 170 8.30 -16.66 6.82
C VAL A 170 8.76 -17.38 5.54
N LYS A 171 8.92 -16.63 4.45
CA LYS A 171 9.37 -17.16 3.15
C LYS A 171 10.81 -16.71 2.87
N GLN A 172 11.64 -17.66 2.46
CA GLN A 172 13.01 -17.39 2.02
C GLN A 172 12.99 -16.43 0.82
N GLY A 173 13.92 -15.47 0.81
CA GLY A 173 14.06 -14.48 -0.27
C GLY A 173 13.13 -13.27 -0.20
N LYS A 174 12.22 -13.19 0.79
CA LYS A 174 11.47 -11.96 1.07
C LYS A 174 12.23 -11.06 2.05
N PRO A 175 12.17 -9.72 1.91
CA PRO A 175 12.82 -8.81 2.86
C PRO A 175 12.18 -8.95 4.25
N PRO A 176 12.96 -8.86 5.35
CA PRO A 176 12.39 -8.87 6.70
C PRO A 176 11.59 -7.58 6.98
N ALA A 177 10.68 -7.63 7.96
CA ALA A 177 9.96 -6.42 8.41
C ALA A 177 10.91 -5.30 8.87
N SER A 178 12.10 -5.64 9.37
CA SER A 178 13.11 -4.68 9.83
C SER A 178 13.59 -3.70 8.74
N THR A 179 13.42 -4.00 7.44
CA THR A 179 13.85 -3.10 6.36
C THR A 179 13.07 -1.79 6.30
N VAL A 180 11.83 -1.79 6.80
CA VAL A 180 10.91 -0.64 6.76
C VAL A 180 10.64 -0.04 8.15
N LEU A 181 11.25 -0.62 9.19
CA LEU A 181 11.05 -0.21 10.58
C LEU A 181 12.24 0.59 11.12
N ARG A 182 12.00 1.34 12.20
CA ARG A 182 13.06 2.07 12.88
C ARG A 182 13.92 1.11 13.70
N PRO A 183 15.24 1.05 13.50
CA PRO A 183 16.14 0.29 14.38
C PRO A 183 16.23 0.92 15.77
N LYS A 184 16.33 0.06 16.79
CA LYS A 184 16.50 0.39 18.21
C LYS A 184 17.64 -0.44 18.80
N ALA A 185 17.97 -0.18 20.06
CA ALA A 185 18.97 -0.97 20.77
C ALA A 185 18.57 -2.45 20.83
N ASN A 186 19.56 -3.33 21.02
CA ASN A 186 19.35 -4.76 21.25
C ASN A 186 18.58 -5.49 20.14
N GLY A 187 18.76 -5.08 18.87
CA GLY A 187 18.11 -5.71 17.72
C GLY A 187 16.60 -5.45 17.61
N GLN A 188 16.05 -4.59 18.47
CA GLN A 188 14.64 -4.25 18.45
C GLN A 188 14.33 -3.24 17.34
N HIS A 189 13.08 -3.19 16.92
CA HIS A 189 12.58 -2.25 15.94
C HIS A 189 11.26 -1.64 16.40
N SER A 190 10.95 -0.44 15.90
CA SER A 190 9.70 0.25 16.21
C SER A 190 9.00 0.70 14.94
N LEU A 191 7.69 0.45 14.89
CA LEU A 191 6.80 1.08 13.93
C LEU A 191 6.43 2.46 14.46
N ASN A 192 6.46 3.46 13.59
CA ASN A 192 6.16 4.84 13.96
C ASN A 192 5.29 5.48 12.87
N LEU A 193 4.75 6.67 13.18
CA LEU A 193 3.84 7.36 12.28
C LEU A 193 4.43 7.63 10.89
N TYR A 194 5.69 8.04 10.79
CA TYR A 194 6.32 8.32 9.49
C TYR A 194 6.56 7.06 8.65
N GLY A 195 6.85 5.93 9.30
CA GLY A 195 6.84 4.63 8.66
C GLY A 195 5.46 4.31 8.10
N ALA A 196 4.41 4.47 8.90
CA ALA A 196 3.03 4.24 8.45
C ALA A 196 2.61 5.17 7.30
N ILE A 197 3.02 6.44 7.31
CA ILE A 197 2.83 7.38 6.18
C ILE A 197 3.58 6.90 4.93
N SER A 198 4.82 6.41 5.10
CA SER A 198 5.60 5.87 4.00
C SER A 198 4.96 4.61 3.40
N CYS A 199 4.41 3.73 4.23
CA CYS A 199 3.58 2.59 3.80
C CYS A 199 2.42 3.06 2.92
N ALA A 200 1.66 4.06 3.39
CA ALA A 200 0.53 4.64 2.66
C ALA A 200 0.93 5.12 1.27
N ARG A 201 2.03 5.88 1.17
CA ARG A 201 2.54 6.41 -0.10
C ARG A 201 3.00 5.29 -1.05
N VAL A 202 3.71 4.28 -0.54
CA VAL A 202 4.18 3.13 -1.33
C VAL A 202 3.02 2.40 -1.99
N TYR A 203 2.01 2.01 -1.21
CA TYR A 203 0.86 1.27 -1.73
C TYR A 203 -0.05 2.13 -2.61
N PHE A 204 -0.25 3.41 -2.25
CA PHE A 204 -1.01 4.34 -3.08
C PHE A 204 -0.37 4.53 -4.46
N THR A 205 0.93 4.83 -4.51
CA THR A 205 1.66 5.01 -5.78
C THR A 205 1.67 3.72 -6.60
N GLY A 206 1.84 2.56 -5.97
CA GLY A 206 1.76 1.27 -6.67
C GLY A 206 0.38 1.00 -7.29
N ALA A 207 -0.68 1.25 -6.52
CA ALA A 207 -2.06 1.12 -6.99
C ALA A 207 -2.33 2.05 -8.18
N GLN A 208 -2.01 3.33 -8.02
CA GLN A 208 -2.21 4.35 -9.05
C GLN A 208 -1.49 3.98 -10.35
N HIS A 209 -0.20 3.66 -10.27
CA HIS A 209 0.61 3.36 -11.45
C HIS A 209 0.06 2.17 -12.26
N LEU A 210 -0.24 1.06 -11.59
CA LEU A 210 -0.75 -0.14 -12.28
C LEU A 210 -2.16 0.08 -12.85
N ALA A 211 -3.01 0.77 -12.09
CA ALA A 211 -4.38 1.02 -12.49
C ALA A 211 -4.48 2.00 -13.67
N ASP A 212 -3.67 3.07 -13.69
CA ASP A 212 -3.65 4.04 -14.79
C ASP A 212 -3.20 3.38 -16.12
N LEU A 213 -2.23 2.47 -16.07
CA LEU A 213 -1.79 1.71 -17.25
C LEU A 213 -2.89 0.79 -17.80
N VAL A 214 -3.58 0.07 -16.90
CA VAL A 214 -4.68 -0.83 -17.29
C VAL A 214 -5.87 -0.03 -17.81
N ALA A 215 -6.25 1.06 -17.14
CA ALA A 215 -7.34 1.93 -17.55
C ALA A 215 -7.09 2.54 -18.93
N THR A 216 -5.86 3.00 -19.20
CA THR A 216 -5.46 3.50 -20.52
C THR A 216 -5.67 2.43 -21.60
N THR A 217 -5.31 1.17 -21.35
CA THR A 217 -5.54 0.06 -22.29
C THR A 217 -7.02 -0.18 -22.57
N LEU A 218 -7.86 0.03 -21.56
CA LEU A 218 -9.31 -0.18 -21.64
C LEU A 218 -10.10 1.07 -22.04
N ASN A 219 -9.41 2.12 -22.50
CA ASN A 219 -10.00 3.42 -22.85
C ASN A 219 -10.86 4.00 -21.70
N GLN A 220 -10.42 3.80 -20.46
CA GLN A 220 -11.00 4.36 -19.26
C GLN A 220 -10.08 5.47 -18.73
N GLN A 221 -10.66 6.46 -18.06
CA GLN A 221 -9.93 7.50 -17.36
C GLN A 221 -10.17 7.37 -15.86
N LEU A 222 -9.10 7.45 -15.07
CA LEU A 222 -9.15 7.41 -13.61
C LEU A 222 -8.90 8.80 -13.02
N ASP A 223 -9.63 9.12 -11.96
CA ASP A 223 -9.45 10.30 -11.15
C ASP A 223 -9.13 9.90 -9.70
N TRP A 224 -7.91 10.25 -9.27
CA TRP A 224 -7.36 9.94 -7.96
C TRP A 224 -7.49 11.10 -6.97
N ARG A 225 -8.07 12.25 -7.36
CA ARG A 225 -8.18 13.45 -6.50
C ARG A 225 -8.97 13.20 -5.21
N GLY A 226 -9.81 12.16 -5.18
CA GLY A 226 -10.54 11.75 -3.97
C GLY A 226 -9.69 10.97 -2.96
N CYS A 227 -8.49 10.52 -3.32
CA CYS A 227 -7.62 9.76 -2.43
C CYS A 227 -6.85 10.67 -1.47
N PRO A 228 -6.66 10.28 -0.19
CA PRO A 228 -5.84 11.05 0.73
C PRO A 228 -4.36 11.11 0.32
N GLU A 229 -3.72 12.27 0.46
CA GLU A 229 -2.35 12.52 -0.04
C GLU A 229 -1.22 11.98 0.85
N PHE A 230 -1.50 11.58 2.10
CA PHE A 230 -0.51 11.14 3.09
C PHE A 230 0.78 12.00 3.09
N PRO A 231 0.68 13.30 3.45
CA PRO A 231 1.77 14.25 3.30
C PRO A 231 2.96 13.93 4.21
N LEU A 232 4.18 14.08 3.68
CA LEU A 232 5.42 14.02 4.43
C LEU A 232 5.65 15.34 5.19
N ILE A 233 4.84 15.61 6.22
CA ILE A 233 4.92 16.87 6.98
C ILE A 233 6.21 16.92 7.80
N ALA A 234 6.92 18.06 7.80
CA ALA A 234 8.13 18.27 8.62
C ALA A 234 7.86 17.96 10.12
N ASN A 235 8.92 17.62 10.86
CA ASN A 235 8.81 17.53 12.32
C ASN A 235 8.22 18.85 12.85
N PRO A 236 7.24 18.83 13.77
CA PRO A 236 7.02 20.01 14.58
C PRO A 236 8.34 20.36 15.29
N ALA A 237 8.70 21.64 15.23
CA ALA A 237 9.87 22.19 15.91
C ALA A 237 9.87 21.83 17.41
#